data_AF-H1PWF0-F1
#
_entry.id   AF-H1PWF0-F1
#
_cell.length_a   1.000
_cell.length_b   1.000
_cell.length_c   1.000
_cell.angle_alpha   90.00
_cell.angle_beta   90.00
_cell.angle_gamma   90.00
#
_symmetry.space_group_name_H-M   'P 1'
#
loop_
_entity.id
_entity.type
_entity.pdbx_description
1 polymer ?
#
loop_
_entity_poly.entity_id
_entity_poly.type
_entity_poly.pdbx_seq_one_letter_code
_entity_poly.pdbx_strand_id
1 'polypeptide(L)' 'MSLTDIKIMALKKNLTMTELAKMLSLNRRTMYLKIKKQDKEVILAIKNFLS' A
#
# COMPACT_ATOMS: atom_id res chain seq x y z
N MET A 1 -0.68 -1.02 -10.31
CA MET A 1 -0.45 -2.17 -9.39
C MET A 1 -1.76 -2.43 -8.68
N SER A 2 -2.23 -3.67 -8.62
CA SER A 2 -3.53 -3.96 -8.01
C SER A 2 -3.42 -4.00 -6.48
N LEU A 3 -4.55 -3.85 -5.78
CA LEU A 3 -4.60 -4.02 -4.32
C LEU A 3 -4.15 -5.44 -3.91
N THR A 4 -4.44 -6.45 -4.74
CA THR A 4 -4.04 -7.83 -4.50
C THR A 4 -2.53 -7.98 -4.57
N ASP A 5 -1.87 -7.38 -5.55
CA ASP A 5 -0.40 -7.40 -5.66
C ASP A 5 0.25 -6.78 -4.43
N ILE A 6 -0.26 -5.61 -4.01
CA ILE A 6 0.22 -4.89 -2.82
C ILE A 6 0.10 -5.77 -1.57
N LYS A 7 -1.03 -6.47 -1.39
CA LYS A 7 -1.22 -7.39 -0.28
C LYS A 7 -0.19 -8.53 -0.30
N ILE A 8 0.06 -9.12 -1.47
CA ILE A 8 1.04 -10.21 -1.61
C ILE A 8 2.45 -9.71 -1.26
N MET A 9 2.84 -8.52 -1.74
CA MET A 9 4.16 -7.96 -1.43
C MET A 9 4.31 -7.55 0.05
N ALA A 10 3.26 -6.99 0.64
CA ALA A 10 3.24 -6.69 2.07
C ALA A 10 3.42 -7.97 2.90
N LEU A 11 2.71 -9.05 2.55
CA LEU A 11 2.85 -10.36 3.20
C LEU A 11 4.27 -10.92 3.05
N LYS A 12 4.89 -10.82 1.87
CA LYS A 12 6.28 -11.25 1.67
C LYS A 12 7.29 -10.52 2.57
N LYS A 13 6.97 -9.29 3.00
CA LYS A 13 7.77 -8.50 3.95
C LYS A 13 7.31 -8.61 5.40
N ASN A 14 6.43 -9.57 5.73
CA ASN A 14 5.81 -9.70 7.06
C ASN A 14 5.12 -8.41 7.54
N LEU A 15 4.58 -7.61 6.61
CA LEU A 15 3.86 -6.38 6.90
C LEU A 15 2.35 -6.58 6.76
N THR A 16 1.61 -6.09 7.74
CA THR A 16 0.16 -5.97 7.62
C THR A 16 -0.22 -4.74 6.80
N MET A 17 -1.40 -4.77 6.18
CA MET A 17 -1.93 -3.60 5.46
C MET A 17 -2.22 -2.40 6.37
N THR A 18 -2.37 -2.63 7.68
CA THR A 18 -2.55 -1.56 8.66
C THR A 18 -1.21 -0.85 8.94
N GLU A 19 -0.12 -1.60 9.05
CA GLU A 19 1.23 -1.04 9.21
C GLU A 19 1.67 -0.31 7.95
N LEU A 20 1.41 -0.87 6.77
CA LEU A 20 1.67 -0.19 5.50
C LEU A 20 0.94 1.16 5.42
N ALA A 21 -0.32 1.21 5.86
CA ALA A 21 -1.07 2.46 5.90
C ALA A 21 -0.44 3.47 6.88
N LYS A 22 -0.02 3.02 8.06
CA LYS A 22 0.69 3.86 9.05
C LYS A 22 2.01 4.41 8.49
N MET A 23 2.79 3.60 7.80
CA MET A 23 4.05 4.03 7.15
C MET A 23 3.82 5.12 6.10
N LEU A 24 2.66 5.13 5.46
CA LEU A 24 2.26 6.14 4.49
C LEU A 24 1.54 7.35 5.14
N SER A 25 1.44 7.39 6.47
CA SER A 25 0.64 8.39 7.21
C SER A 25 -0.81 8.48 6.72
N LEU A 26 -1.38 7.34 6.32
CA LEU A 26 -2.75 7.23 5.84
C LEU A 26 -3.56 6.28 6.72
N ASN A 27 -4.87 6.52 6.80
CA ASN A 27 -5.76 5.48 7.30
C ASN A 27 -5.94 4.38 6.23
N ARG A 28 -6.23 3.15 6.66
CA ARG A 28 -6.34 1.98 5.78
C ARG A 28 -7.39 2.16 4.67
N ARG A 29 -8.53 2.81 4.98
CA ARG A 29 -9.62 3.04 4.01
C ARG A 29 -9.19 4.01 2.91
N THR A 30 -8.54 5.11 3.27
CA THR A 30 -7.99 6.11 2.35
C THR A 30 -6.91 5.51 1.48
N MET A 31 -6.00 4.72 2.06
CA MET A 31 -4.99 4.00 1.29
C MET A 31 -5.64 3.08 0.24
N TYR A 32 -6.66 2.29 0.63
CA TYR A 32 -7.35 1.40 -0.31
C TYR A 32 -8.08 2.17 -1.42
N LEU A 33 -8.72 3.30 -1.09
CA LEU A 33 -9.35 4.17 -2.07
C LEU A 33 -8.34 4.75 -3.05
N LYS A 34 -7.19 5.23 -2.56
CA LYS A 34 -6.11 5.77 -3.39
C LYS A 34 -5.49 4.71 -4.29
N ILE A 35 -5.28 3.49 -3.78
CA ILE A 35 -4.86 2.34 -4.59
C ILE A 35 -5.89 2.03 -5.68
N LYS A 36 -7.18 1.99 -5.33
CA LYS A 36 -8.28 1.73 -6.29
C LYS A 36 -8.34 2.81 -7.38
N LYS A 37 -8.10 4.07 -7.02
CA LYS A 37 -8.03 5.21 -7.94
C LYS A 37 -6.71 5.29 -8.74
N GLN A 38 -5.78 4.36 -8.53
CA GLN A 38 -4.43 4.40 -9.12
C GLN A 38 -3.69 5.73 -8.87
N ASP A 39 -3.82 6.26 -7.66
CA ASP A 39 -3.08 7.44 -7.20
C ASP A 39 -1.56 7.18 -7.34
N LYS A 40 -0.91 7.99 -8.19
CA LYS A 40 0.49 7.76 -8.59
C LYS A 40 1.45 7.90 -7.41
N GLU A 41 1.23 8.87 -6.53
CA GLU A 41 2.10 9.13 -5.38
C GLU A 41 2.05 7.96 -4.40
N VAL A 42 0.84 7.49 -4.08
CA VAL A 42 0.67 6.36 -3.16
C VAL A 42 1.21 5.06 -3.74
N ILE A 43 0.97 4.79 -5.03
CA ILE A 43 1.52 3.58 -5.65
C ILE A 43 3.04 3.62 -5.68
N LEU A 44 3.65 4.77 -5.97
CA LEU A 44 5.10 4.92 -5.97
C LEU A 44 5.67 4.74 -4.57
N ALA A 45 5.07 5.37 -3.55
CA ALA A 45 5.49 5.22 -2.17
C ALA A 45 5.40 3.76 -1.70
N ILE A 46 4.27 3.08 -1.98
CA ILE A 46 4.10 1.65 -1.68
C ILE A 46 5.18 0.81 -2.36
N LYS A 47 5.47 1.09 -3.64
CA LYS A 47 6.55 0.39 -4.35
C LYS A 47 7.90 0.63 -3.68
N ASN A 48 8.23 1.86 -3.32
CA ASN A 48 9.51 2.17 -2.68
C ASN A 48 9.68 1.47 -1.33
N PHE A 49 8.61 1.35 -0.54
CA PHE A 49 8.64 0.62 0.73
C PHE A 49 8.68 -0.91 0.55
N LEU A 50 7.96 -1.42 -0.44
CA LEU A 50 7.81 -2.85 -0.69
C LEU A 50 8.86 -3.44 -1.65
N SER A 51 9.69 -2.61 -2.28
CA SER A 51 10.80 -3.04 -3.15
C SER A 51 12.03 -3.48 -2.38
#